data_AF-A0A932H8A3-F1
#
_entry.id   AF-A0A932H8A3-F1
#
_cell.length_a   1.000
_cell.length_b   1.000
_cell.length_c   1.000
_cell.angle_alpha   90.00
_cell.angle_beta   90.00
_cell.angle_gamma   90.00
#
_symmetry.space_group_name_H-M   'P 1'
#
loop_
_entity.id
_entity.type
_entity.pdbx_description
1 polymer ?
#
loop_
_entity_poly.entity_id
_entity_poly.type
_entity_poly.pdbx_seq_one_letter_code
_entity_poly.pdbx_strand_id
1 'polypeptide(L)' 'MEAGDLGRVYKDGEVIVRQGEAGDCMYVIQAGKAEVLQEQNGRNMRLAVLEEKDFFGEMAL' A
#
# COMPACT_ATOMS: atom_id res chain seq x y z
N MET A 1 -9.75 2.37 25.09
CA MET A 1 -8.93 1.52 24.20
C MET A 1 -8.76 2.32 22.94
N GLU A 2 -7.65 3.02 22.80
CA GLU A 2 -7.37 3.82 21.59
C GLU A 2 -7.10 2.83 20.46
N ALA A 3 -8.03 2.77 19.50
CA ALA A 3 -7.89 1.97 18.30
C ALA A 3 -6.85 2.66 17.41
N GLY A 4 -5.55 2.41 17.66
CA GLY A 4 -4.47 3.09 16.94
C GLY A 4 -3.28 2.22 16.54
N ASP A 5 -2.91 1.20 17.31
CA ASP A 5 -1.55 0.64 17.22
C ASP A 5 -1.43 -0.82 16.75
N LEU A 6 -2.42 -1.35 16.02
CA LEU A 6 -2.29 -2.70 15.44
C LEU A 6 -1.57 -2.72 14.08
N GLY A 7 -1.34 -1.56 13.47
CA GLY A 7 -0.76 -1.43 12.12
C GLY A 7 0.74 -1.08 12.11
N ARG A 8 1.35 -1.17 10.93
CA ARG A 8 2.68 -0.61 10.67
C ARG A 8 2.57 0.80 10.11
N VAL A 9 3.31 1.74 10.68
CA VAL A 9 3.40 3.12 10.20
C VAL A 9 4.50 3.23 9.15
N TYR A 10 4.20 3.89 8.04
CA TYR A 10 5.13 4.16 6.95
C TYR A 10 5.34 5.67 6.81
N LYS A 11 6.55 6.08 6.47
CA LYS A 11 6.83 7.48 6.15
C LYS A 11 6.38 7.81 4.72
N ASP A 12 6.22 9.10 4.44
CA ASP A 12 5.97 9.55 3.07
C ASP A 12 7.09 9.07 2.12
N GLY A 13 6.68 8.54 0.97
CA GLY A 13 7.58 7.91 -0.01
C GLY A 13 8.13 6.52 0.36
N GLU A 14 7.80 5.97 1.54
CA GLU A 14 8.22 4.61 1.90
C GLU A 14 7.41 3.55 1.12
N VAL A 15 8.12 2.58 0.56
CA VAL A 15 7.48 1.51 -0.22
C VAL A 15 6.91 0.45 0.73
N ILE A 16 5.59 0.24 0.64
CA ILE A 16 4.89 -0.77 1.44
C ILE A 16 5.07 -2.17 0.82
N VAL A 17 4.84 -2.29 -0.49
CA VAL A 17 4.96 -3.53 -1.28
C VAL A 17 5.52 -3.23 -2.66
N ARG A 18 6.16 -4.22 -3.30
CA ARG A 18 6.63 -4.12 -4.69
C ARG A 18 5.99 -5.17 -5.58
N GLN A 19 5.70 -4.80 -6.82
CA GLN A 19 5.20 -5.74 -7.82
C GLN A 19 6.21 -6.88 -8.05
N GLY A 20 5.71 -8.12 -8.05
CA GLY A 20 6.53 -9.31 -8.27
C GLY A 20 7.23 -9.85 -7.02
N GLU A 21 7.17 -9.15 -5.89
CA GLU A 21 7.55 -9.73 -4.60
C GLU A 21 6.43 -10.67 -4.12
N ALA A 22 6.82 -11.78 -3.51
CA ALA A 22 5.87 -12.69 -2.89
C ALA A 22 5.18 -11.97 -1.73
N GLY A 23 3.87 -11.82 -1.82
CA GLY A 23 3.03 -11.40 -0.71
C GLY A 23 2.27 -12.60 -0.15
N ASP A 24 2.02 -12.59 1.15
CA ASP A 24 1.21 -13.58 1.87
C ASP A 24 0.10 -12.91 2.70
N CYS A 25 -0.03 -11.59 2.58
CA CYS A 25 -0.94 -10.77 3.39
C CYS A 25 -1.67 -9.73 2.54
N MET A 26 -2.90 -9.43 2.96
CA MET A 26 -3.67 -8.26 2.54
C MET A 26 -3.49 -7.13 3.56
N TYR A 27 -3.53 -5.89 3.08
CA TYR A 27 -3.42 -4.67 3.88
C TYR A 27 -4.72 -3.86 3.83
N VAL A 28 -4.99 -3.10 4.89
CA VAL A 28 -6.04 -2.08 4.97
C VAL A 28 -5.43 -0.77 5.47
N ILE A 29 -5.79 0.34 4.84
CA ILE A 29 -5.31 1.67 5.25
C ILE A 29 -6.13 2.15 6.44
N GLN A 30 -5.51 2.18 7.63
CA GLN A 30 -6.16 2.68 8.85
C GLN A 30 -6.22 4.21 8.91
N ALA A 31 -5.23 4.90 8.33
CA ALA A 31 -5.15 6.36 8.22
C ALA A 31 -4.13 6.76 7.15
N GLY A 32 -4.31 7.94 6.55
CA GLY A 32 -3.41 8.47 5.51
C GLY A 32 -3.80 8.07 4.09
N LYS A 33 -2.83 8.12 3.17
CA LYS A 33 -3.01 7.78 1.75
C LYS A 33 -1.80 7.02 1.23
N ALA A 34 -2.00 6.16 0.23
CA ALA A 34 -0.94 5.46 -0.48
C ALA A 34 -1.11 5.61 -1.99
N GLU A 35 0.00 5.69 -2.73
CA GLU A 35 -0.03 5.74 -4.20
C GLU A 35 0.29 4.36 -4.79
N VAL A 36 -0.52 3.92 -5.74
CA VAL A 36 -0.21 2.73 -6.53
C VAL A 36 0.54 3.19 -7.77
N LEU A 37 1.81 2.79 -7.86
CA LEU A 37 2.68 3.13 -8.97
C LEU A 37 2.97 1.88 -9.81
N GLN A 38 2.98 2.04 -11.12
CA GLN A 38 3.47 1.03 -12.06
C GLN A 38 4.65 1.59 -12.83
N GLU A 39 5.75 0.86 -12.86
CA GLU A 39 6.88 1.19 -13.71
C GLU A 39 6.58 0.76 -15.15
N GLN A 40 6.62 1.70 -16.08
CA GLN A 40 6.59 1.44 -17.51
C GLN A 40 7.71 2.23 -18.19
N ASN A 41 8.56 1.53 -18.96
CA ASN A 41 9.66 2.14 -19.71
C ASN A 41 10.58 3.02 -18.85
N GLY A 42 10.89 2.59 -17.62
CA GLY A 42 11.72 3.32 -16.67
C GLY A 42 11.08 4.58 -16.09
N ARG A 43 9.75 4.74 -16.21
CA ARG A 43 8.97 5.82 -15.58
C ARG A 43 7.90 5.24 -14.68
N ASN A 44 7.76 5.81 -13.49
CA ASN A 44 6.66 5.48 -12.60
C ASN A 44 5.39 6.24 -13.02
N MET A 45 4.35 5.50 -13.37
CA MET A 45 3.02 6.02 -13.63
C MET A 45 2.13 5.75 -12.41
N ARG A 46 1.47 6.79 -11.89
CA ARG A 46 0.47 6.63 -10.83
C ARG A 46 -0.82 6.08 -11.40
N LEU A 47 -1.22 4.91 -10.94
CA LEU A 47 -2.45 4.24 -11.35
C LEU A 47 -3.63 4.64 -10.47
N ALA A 48 -3.41 4.74 -9.16
CA ALA A 48 -4.44 5.05 -8.17
C ALA A 48 -3.85 5.74 -6.94
N VAL A 49 -4.71 6.38 -6.17
CA VAL A 49 -4.45 6.82 -4.81
C VAL A 49 -5.45 6.10 -3.93
N LEU A 50 -4.96 5.35 -2.95
CA LEU A 50 -5.76 4.65 -1.96
C LEU A 50 -5.90 5.55 -0.72
N GLU A 51 -7.09 5.57 -0.15
CA GLU A 51 -7.43 6.37 1.03
C GLU A 51 -7.78 5.47 2.22
N GLU A 52 -8.16 6.09 3.33
CA GLU A 52 -8.58 5.37 4.53
C GLU A 52 -9.69 4.35 4.21
N LYS A 53 -9.57 3.14 4.76
CA LYS A 53 -10.45 1.97 4.57
C LYS A 53 -10.32 1.24 3.23
N ASP A 54 -9.53 1.75 2.30
CA ASP A 54 -9.15 0.96 1.12
C ASP A 54 -8.24 -0.20 1.51
N PHE A 55 -8.31 -1.28 0.73
CA PHE A 55 -7.50 -2.48 0.89
C PHE A 55 -6.69 -2.77 -0.37
N PHE A 56 -5.55 -3.45 -0.21
CA PHE A 56 -4.68 -3.88 -1.30
C PHE A 56 -3.89 -5.12 -0.91
N GLY A 57 -3.29 -5.80 -1.90
CA GLY A 57 -2.53 -7.03 -1.70
C GLY A 57 -3.40 -8.30 -1.67
N GLU A 58 -4.68 -8.19 -2.02
CA GLU A 58 -5.62 -9.31 -2.11
C GLU A 58 -5.24 -10.33 -3.18
N MET A 59 -4.53 -9.89 -4.24
CA MET A 59 -4.04 -10.76 -5.32
C MET A 59 -2.83 -11.63 -4.92
N ALA A 60 -2.28 -11.42 -3.72
CA ALA A 60 -1.15 -12.20 -3.21
C ALA A 60 -1.58 -13.48 -2.47
N LEU A 61 -2.89 -13.67 -2.24
CA LEU A 61 -3.49 -14.87 -1.64
C LEU A 61 -3.88 -15.93 -2.67
#